data_AF-A0A6J4Q5Z0-F1
#
_entry.id   AF-A0A6J4Q5Z0-F1
#
_cell.length_a   1.000
_cell.length_b   1.000
_cell.length_c   1.000
_cell.angle_alpha   90.00
_cell.angle_beta   90.00
_cell.angle_gamma   90.00
#
_symmetry.space_group_name_H-M   'P 1'
#
loop_
_entity.id
_entity.type
_entity.pdbx_description
1 polymer ?
#
loop_
_entity_poly.entity_id
_entity_poly.type
_entity_poly.pdbx_seq_one_letter_code
_entity_poly.pdbx_strand_id
1 'polypeptide(L)'
;MRKIALYGTLAAVLATLAHVLHGISHVEHRVPLAMWQWVYVIFVILLAPVVAAVLLWTLLTRVGAGLLLASMAGALIFGLAFHFLVSGPDNIFTLHPGVGREVFRFSAALVALTEALGCVAGLWVLSKLPRSEEGVVKTVKPRRSSREEVR
;
A
#
# COMPACT_ATOMS: atom_id res chain seq x y z
N MET A 1 6.94 -3.90 17.29
CA MET A 1 7.64 -3.58 16.02
C MET A 1 7.66 -4.75 15.04
N ARG A 2 8.35 -5.87 15.30
CA ARG A 2 8.44 -7.01 14.36
C ARG A 2 7.10 -7.52 13.79
N LYS A 3 6.09 -7.75 14.64
CA LYS A 3 4.76 -8.21 14.19
C LYS A 3 4.07 -7.22 13.23
N ILE A 4 4.27 -5.92 13.46
CA ILE A 4 3.65 -4.87 12.67
C ILE A 4 4.29 -4.81 11.28
N ALA A 5 5.62 -4.83 11.23
CA ALA A 5 6.37 -4.92 9.97
C ALA A 5 6.01 -6.18 9.19
N LEU A 6 5.90 -7.33 9.87
CA LEU A 6 5.51 -8.60 9.25
C LEU A 6 4.15 -8.52 8.56
N TYR A 7 3.10 -8.00 9.22
CA TYR A 7 1.78 -7.90 8.60
C TYR A 7 1.75 -6.93 7.41
N GLY A 8 2.47 -5.80 7.50
CA GLY A 8 2.61 -4.89 6.36
C GLY A 8 3.34 -5.54 5.18
N THR A 9 4.42 -6.30 5.44
CA THR A 9 5.13 -7.07 4.41
C THR A 9 4.24 -8.16 3.81
N LEU A 10 3.48 -8.90 4.62
CA LEU A 10 2.55 -9.92 4.13
C LEU A 10 1.49 -9.31 3.20
N ALA A 11 0.91 -8.17 3.57
CA ALA A 11 -0.05 -7.46 2.71
C ALA A 11 0.60 -7.04 1.38
N ALA A 12 1.81 -6.48 1.41
CA ALA A 12 2.54 -6.09 0.20
C ALA A 12 2.85 -7.29 -0.71
N VAL A 13 3.29 -8.42 -0.13
CA VAL A 13 3.57 -9.64 -0.89
C VAL A 13 2.30 -10.21 -1.53
N LEU A 14 1.20 -10.30 -0.78
CA LEU A 14 -0.07 -10.81 -1.29
C LEU A 14 -0.60 -9.93 -2.43
N ALA A 15 -0.56 -8.61 -2.28
CA ALA A 15 -0.95 -7.68 -3.34
C ALA A 15 -0.05 -7.84 -4.58
N THR A 16 1.28 -7.92 -4.39
CA THR A 16 2.23 -8.10 -5.50
C THR A 16 1.96 -9.40 -6.26
N LEU A 17 1.71 -10.50 -5.56
CA LEU A 17 1.36 -11.78 -6.18
C LEU A 17 0.04 -11.70 -6.94
N ALA A 18 -0.99 -11.06 -6.37
CA ALA A 18 -2.26 -10.83 -7.04
C ALA A 18 -2.08 -10.01 -8.33
N HIS A 19 -1.24 -8.97 -8.31
CA HIS A 19 -0.92 -8.17 -9.49
C HIS A 19 -0.17 -8.96 -10.56
N VAL A 20 0.76 -9.85 -10.19
CA VAL A 20 1.43 -10.72 -11.17
C VAL A 20 0.43 -11.64 -11.85
N LEU A 21 -0.45 -12.29 -11.08
CA LEU A 21 -1.50 -13.14 -11.63
C LEU A 21 -2.46 -12.35 -12.53
N HIS A 22 -2.84 -11.15 -12.13
CA HIS A 22 -3.67 -10.28 -12.94
C HIS A 22 -2.96 -9.80 -14.22
N GLY A 23 -1.66 -9.49 -14.15
CA GLY A 23 -0.85 -9.14 -15.32
C GLY A 23 -0.78 -10.28 -16.34
N ILE A 24 -0.74 -11.53 -15.90
CA ILE A 24 -0.86 -12.70 -16.80
C ILE A 24 -2.22 -12.69 -17.50
N SER A 25 -3.30 -12.38 -16.78
CA SER A 25 -4.65 -12.31 -17.38
C SER A 25 -4.78 -11.21 -18.44
N HIS A 26 -4.07 -10.08 -18.30
CA HIS A 26 -3.97 -9.06 -19.35
C HIS A 26 -3.36 -9.64 -20.64
N VAL A 27 -2.33 -10.47 -20.51
CA VAL A 27 -1.68 -11.11 -21.67
C VAL A 27 -2.59 -12.18 -22.29
N GLU A 28 -3.20 -13.03 -21.47
CA GLU A 28 -4.08 -14.11 -21.93
C GLU A 28 -5.34 -13.58 -22.63
N HIS A 29 -5.99 -12.59 -22.02
CA HIS A 29 -7.20 -11.98 -22.58
C HIS A 29 -6.89 -10.86 -23.58
N ARG A 30 -5.61 -10.55 -23.80
CA ARG A 30 -5.09 -9.51 -24.71
C ARG A 30 -5.67 -8.12 -24.44
N VAL A 31 -5.80 -7.78 -23.16
CA VAL A 31 -6.27 -6.48 -22.71
C VAL A 31 -5.09 -5.51 -22.72
N PRO A 32 -5.04 -4.55 -23.66
CA PRO A 32 -3.89 -3.65 -23.80
C PRO A 32 -3.85 -2.61 -22.68
N LEU A 33 -2.65 -2.17 -22.34
CA LEU A 33 -2.40 -1.03 -21.46
C LEU A 33 -1.76 0.10 -22.26
N ALA A 34 -2.23 1.32 -22.04
CA ALA A 34 -1.56 2.52 -22.56
C ALA A 34 -0.18 2.71 -21.92
N MET A 35 0.72 3.41 -22.59
CA MET A 35 2.10 3.63 -22.11
C MET A 35 2.14 4.24 -20.69
N TRP A 36 1.27 5.21 -20.40
CA TRP A 36 1.23 5.83 -19.08
C TRP A 36 0.68 4.89 -17.99
N GLN A 37 -0.24 3.97 -18.35
CA GLN A 37 -0.72 2.94 -17.44
C GLN A 37 0.41 1.96 -17.10
N TRP A 38 1.24 1.57 -18.07
CA TRP A 38 2.44 0.77 -17.83
C TRP A 38 3.37 1.42 -16.81
N VAL A 39 3.66 2.72 -16.97
CA VAL A 39 4.50 3.46 -16.00
C VAL A 39 3.87 3.43 -14.62
N TYR A 40 2.57 3.69 -14.51
CA TYR A 40 1.86 3.65 -13.23
C TYR A 40 1.91 2.26 -12.58
N VAL A 41 1.64 1.20 -13.34
CA VAL A 41 1.68 -0.19 -12.87
C VAL A 41 3.08 -0.55 -12.36
N ILE A 42 4.13 -0.23 -13.11
CA ILE A 42 5.50 -0.60 -12.73
C ILE A 42 5.91 0.13 -11.44
N PHE A 43 5.73 1.45 -11.38
CA PHE A 43 6.28 2.24 -10.28
C PHE A 43 5.39 2.24 -9.03
N VAL A 44 4.08 2.40 -9.19
CA VAL A 44 3.14 2.54 -8.07
C VAL A 44 2.62 1.20 -7.61
N ILE A 45 2.28 0.31 -8.53
CA ILE A 45 1.59 -0.94 -8.21
C ILE A 45 2.57 -2.06 -7.87
N LEU A 46 3.68 -2.18 -8.60
CA LEU A 46 4.65 -3.25 -8.37
C LEU A 46 5.83 -2.81 -7.49
N LEU A 47 6.50 -1.71 -7.83
CA LEU A 47 7.75 -1.35 -7.15
C LEU A 47 7.52 -0.73 -5.77
N ALA A 48 6.60 0.23 -5.64
CA ALA A 48 6.39 0.94 -4.37
C ALA A 48 5.99 0.02 -3.20
N PRO A 49 5.12 -0.99 -3.33
CA PRO A 49 4.82 -1.94 -2.25
C PRO A 49 6.03 -2.76 -1.82
N VAL A 50 6.89 -3.16 -2.76
CA VAL A 50 8.13 -3.90 -2.48
C VAL A 50 9.11 -3.01 -1.70
N VAL A 51 9.31 -1.76 -2.14
CA VAL A 51 10.14 -0.78 -1.42
C VAL A 51 9.57 -0.52 -0.03
N ALA A 52 8.24 -0.34 0.08
CA ALA A 52 7.56 -0.16 1.35
C ALA A 52 7.81 -1.36 2.29
N ALA A 53 7.69 -2.58 1.78
CA ALA A 53 7.95 -3.81 2.52
C ALA A 53 9.38 -3.84 3.08
N VAL A 54 10.39 -3.43 2.30
CA VAL A 54 11.78 -3.32 2.78
C VAL A 54 11.90 -2.24 3.86
N LEU A 55 11.36 -1.05 3.64
CA LEU A 55 11.45 0.08 4.57
C LEU A 55 10.80 -0.21 5.93
N LEU A 56 9.76 -1.04 5.99
CA LEU A 56 9.11 -1.46 7.23
C LEU A 56 10.07 -2.14 8.22
N TRP A 57 11.17 -2.73 7.74
CA TRP A 57 12.18 -3.40 8.57
C TRP A 57 13.36 -2.49 8.96
N THR A 58 13.35 -1.23 8.55
CA THR A 58 14.41 -0.26 8.82
C THR A 58 13.97 0.80 9.84
N LEU A 59 14.85 1.75 10.16
CA LEU A 59 14.51 2.94 10.94
C LEU A 59 13.44 3.82 10.25
N LEU A 60 13.21 3.60 8.95
CA LEU A 60 12.23 4.33 8.14
C LEU A 60 10.83 3.68 8.16
N THR A 61 10.47 2.91 9.20
CA THR A 61 9.18 2.19 9.27
C THR A 61 7.97 3.11 9.00
N ARG A 62 7.98 4.35 9.52
CA ARG A 62 6.90 5.32 9.28
C ARG A 62 6.79 5.70 7.80
N VAL A 63 7.93 5.92 7.13
CA VAL A 63 7.98 6.20 5.69
C VAL A 63 7.50 4.98 4.90
N GLY A 64 7.99 3.78 5.25
CA GLY A 64 7.54 2.53 4.63
C GLY A 64 6.04 2.30 4.77
N ALA A 65 5.47 2.55 5.94
CA ALA A 65 4.04 2.42 6.18
C ALA A 65 3.20 3.46 5.39
N GLY A 66 3.69 4.70 5.31
CA GLY A 66 3.08 5.73 4.47
C GLY A 66 3.14 5.37 2.98
N LEU A 67 4.28 4.86 2.52
CA LEU A 67 4.46 4.41 1.15
C LEU A 67 3.54 3.23 0.81
N LEU A 68 3.42 2.24 1.72
CA LEU A 68 2.49 1.12 1.56
C LEU A 68 1.05 1.60 1.44
N LEU A 69 0.61 2.50 2.33
CA LEU A 69 -0.74 3.04 2.29
C LEU A 69 -0.99 3.79 0.97
N ALA A 70 -0.08 4.69 0.59
CA ALA A 70 -0.22 5.50 -0.62
C ALA A 70 -0.24 4.64 -1.88
N SER A 71 0.65 3.63 -1.98
CA SER A 71 0.69 2.74 -3.15
C SER A 71 -0.54 1.85 -3.23
N MET A 72 -0.97 1.25 -2.13
CA MET A 72 -2.19 0.42 -2.09
C MET A 72 -3.45 1.24 -2.39
N ALA A 73 -3.56 2.46 -1.87
CA ALA A 73 -4.70 3.33 -2.16
C ALA A 73 -4.69 3.79 -3.62
N GLY A 74 -3.52 4.16 -4.15
CA GLY A 74 -3.36 4.51 -5.55
C GLY A 74 -3.68 3.33 -6.48
N ALA A 75 -3.24 2.13 -6.14
CA ALA A 75 -3.54 0.91 -6.88
C ALA A 75 -5.04 0.61 -6.85
N LEU A 76 -5.67 0.67 -5.67
CA LEU A 76 -7.12 0.48 -5.52
C LEU A 76 -7.95 1.47 -6.33
N ILE A 77 -7.63 2.77 -6.25
CA ILE A 77 -8.34 3.79 -7.02
C ILE A 77 -8.19 3.54 -8.52
N PHE A 78 -6.97 3.22 -8.96
CA PHE A 78 -6.69 2.91 -10.36
C PHE A 78 -7.46 1.66 -10.83
N GLY A 79 -7.38 0.57 -10.08
CA GLY A 79 -8.07 -0.69 -10.38
C GLY A 79 -9.58 -0.53 -10.38
N LEU A 80 -10.17 0.14 -9.38
CA LEU A 80 -11.61 0.41 -9.35
C LEU A 80 -12.05 1.27 -10.54
N ALA A 81 -11.28 2.32 -10.88
CA ALA A 81 -11.59 3.19 -12.00
C ALA A 81 -11.63 2.39 -13.31
N PHE A 82 -10.58 1.66 -13.65
CA PHE A 82 -10.46 1.03 -14.96
C PHE A 82 -11.19 -0.32 -15.07
N HIS A 83 -11.13 -1.15 -14.02
CA HIS A 83 -11.75 -2.47 -14.10
C HIS A 83 -13.25 -2.46 -13.84
N PHE A 84 -13.79 -1.48 -13.12
CA PHE A 84 -15.18 -1.53 -12.66
C PHE A 84 -16.03 -0.31 -13.08
N LEU A 85 -15.47 0.90 -13.11
CA LEU A 85 -16.27 2.13 -13.24
C LEU A 85 -16.26 2.72 -14.66
N VAL A 86 -15.08 2.90 -15.24
CA VAL A 86 -14.90 3.53 -16.56
C VAL A 86 -15.06 2.46 -17.63
N SER A 87 -15.92 2.70 -18.61
CA SER A 87 -16.02 1.82 -19.77
C SER A 87 -14.72 1.84 -20.56
N GLY A 88 -14.17 0.65 -20.82
CA GLY A 88 -12.84 0.53 -21.41
C GLY A 88 -12.52 -0.92 -21.76
N PRO A 89 -11.35 -1.16 -22.38
CA PRO A 89 -10.93 -2.49 -22.81
C PRO A 89 -10.66 -3.44 -21.64
N ASP A 90 -10.44 -2.91 -20.43
CA ASP A 90 -10.13 -3.63 -19.20
C ASP A 90 -11.29 -3.65 -18.18
N ASN A 91 -12.46 -3.11 -18.54
CA ASN A 91 -13.62 -3.11 -17.64
C ASN A 91 -14.35 -4.46 -17.66
N ILE A 92 -14.46 -5.09 -16.48
CA ILE A 92 -14.95 -6.46 -16.31
C ILE A 92 -16.39 -6.68 -16.79
N PHE A 93 -17.20 -5.62 -16.84
CA PHE A 93 -18.61 -5.66 -17.26
C PHE A 93 -18.76 -5.49 -18.77
N THR A 94 -17.80 -4.84 -19.43
CA THR A 94 -17.79 -4.59 -20.87
C THR A 94 -16.75 -5.39 -21.65
N LEU A 95 -16.00 -6.28 -20.99
CA LEU A 95 -15.04 -7.18 -21.64
C LEU A 95 -15.67 -7.93 -22.81
N HIS A 96 -15.01 -7.88 -23.96
CA HIS A 96 -15.39 -8.68 -25.11
C HIS A 96 -15.25 -10.18 -24.78
N PRO A 97 -16.12 -11.04 -25.31
CA PRO A 97 -15.97 -12.49 -25.16
C PRO A 97 -14.58 -12.97 -25.64
N GLY A 98 -13.95 -13.88 -24.90
CA GLY A 98 -12.65 -14.43 -25.26
C GLY A 98 -12.06 -15.35 -24.19
N VAL A 99 -11.01 -16.07 -24.56
CA VAL A 99 -10.23 -16.91 -23.63
C VAL A 99 -9.63 -16.02 -22.54
N GLY A 100 -9.62 -16.49 -21.29
CA GLY A 100 -9.08 -15.75 -20.16
C GLY A 100 -10.02 -14.69 -19.57
N ARG A 101 -11.22 -14.46 -20.13
CA ARG A 101 -12.15 -13.43 -19.62
C ARG A 101 -12.49 -13.62 -18.14
N GLU A 102 -12.87 -14.82 -17.74
CA GLU A 102 -13.24 -15.07 -16.33
C GLU A 102 -12.02 -15.00 -15.41
N VAL A 103 -10.84 -15.43 -15.87
CA VAL A 103 -9.58 -15.26 -15.13
C VAL A 103 -9.27 -13.79 -14.90
N PHE A 104 -9.47 -12.94 -15.92
CA PHE A 104 -9.33 -11.49 -15.79
C PHE A 104 -10.31 -10.92 -14.74
N ARG A 105 -11.59 -11.32 -14.80
CA ARG A 105 -12.61 -10.86 -13.84
C ARG A 105 -12.27 -11.23 -12.39
N PHE A 106 -11.94 -12.49 -12.15
CA PHE A 106 -11.62 -12.96 -10.81
C PHE A 106 -10.32 -12.35 -10.29
N SER A 107 -9.29 -12.23 -11.13
CA SER A 107 -8.03 -11.61 -10.75
C SER A 107 -8.17 -10.11 -10.48
N ALA A 108 -9.00 -9.39 -11.25
CA ALA A 108 -9.31 -7.97 -11.00
C ALA A 108 -10.00 -7.77 -9.64
N ALA A 109 -10.95 -8.64 -9.29
CA ALA A 109 -11.60 -8.62 -7.97
C ALA A 109 -10.62 -8.98 -6.83
N LEU A 110 -9.76 -9.98 -7.05
CA LEU A 110 -8.72 -10.37 -6.09
C LEU A 110 -7.75 -9.22 -5.82
N VAL A 111 -7.27 -8.54 -6.88
CA VAL A 111 -6.41 -7.36 -6.77
C VAL A 111 -7.08 -6.29 -5.92
N ALA A 112 -8.31 -5.89 -6.26
CA ALA A 112 -9.05 -4.88 -5.50
C ALA A 112 -9.18 -5.23 -4.00
N LEU A 113 -9.45 -6.51 -3.69
CA LEU A 113 -9.48 -6.98 -2.31
C LEU A 113 -8.12 -6.86 -1.62
N THR A 114 -7.04 -7.30 -2.28
CA THR A 114 -5.69 -7.25 -1.69
C THR A 114 -5.19 -5.82 -1.49
N GLU A 115 -5.52 -4.89 -2.39
CA GLU A 115 -5.19 -3.47 -2.27
C GLU A 115 -5.95 -2.82 -1.11
N ALA A 116 -7.25 -3.12 -0.95
CA ALA A 116 -8.03 -2.67 0.20
C ALA A 116 -7.46 -3.19 1.53
N LEU A 117 -7.08 -4.47 1.59
CA LEU A 117 -6.39 -5.04 2.76
C LEU A 117 -5.03 -4.39 2.99
N GLY A 118 -4.30 -4.06 1.92
CA GLY A 118 -3.05 -3.31 1.97
C GLY A 118 -3.21 -1.90 2.54
N CYS A 119 -4.28 -1.20 2.18
CA CYS A 119 -4.62 0.10 2.77
C CYS A 119 -4.86 -0.02 4.28
N VAL A 120 -5.66 -1.02 4.68
CA VAL A 120 -5.93 -1.30 6.10
C VAL A 120 -4.64 -1.63 6.84
N ALA A 121 -3.76 -2.45 6.27
CA ALA A 121 -2.47 -2.78 6.86
C ALA A 121 -1.58 -1.55 7.03
N GLY A 122 -1.44 -0.71 6.00
CA GLY A 122 -0.65 0.52 6.04
C GLY A 122 -1.16 1.51 7.10
N LEU A 123 -2.47 1.76 7.13
CA LEU A 123 -3.12 2.58 8.17
C LEU A 123 -2.90 2.00 9.57
N TRP A 124 -3.06 0.68 9.72
CA TRP A 124 -2.86 0.01 10.99
C TRP A 124 -1.42 0.13 11.47
N VAL A 125 -0.42 -0.07 10.61
CA VAL A 125 0.99 0.17 10.95
C VAL A 125 1.20 1.60 11.44
N LEU A 126 0.74 2.60 10.68
CA LEU A 126 0.86 4.02 11.05
C LEU A 126 0.22 4.32 12.41
N SER A 127 -0.95 3.72 12.69
CA SER A 127 -1.69 3.91 13.95
C SER A 127 -0.95 3.37 15.18
N LYS A 128 -0.05 2.40 15.00
CA LYS A 128 0.71 1.76 16.08
C LYS A 128 2.09 2.40 16.31
N LEU A 129 2.51 3.33 15.46
CA LEU A 129 3.80 4.03 15.61
C LEU A 129 3.65 5.22 16.57
N PRO A 130 4.56 5.40 17.55
CA PRO A 130 4.51 6.54 18.47
C PRO A 130 4.53 7.88 17.73
N ARG A 131 3.61 8.80 18.02
CA ARG A 131 3.63 10.15 17.43
C ARG A 131 4.89 10.88 17.91
N SER A 132 5.58 11.54 17.00
CA SER A 132 6.87 12.20 17.27
C SER A 132 6.77 13.39 18.24
N GLU A 133 5.57 13.80 18.65
CA GLU A 133 5.32 15.04 19.40
C GLU A 133 5.36 14.89 20.94
N GLU A 134 5.44 13.68 21.50
CA GLU A 134 5.50 13.50 22.96
C GLU A 134 6.88 13.83 23.58
N GLY A 135 7.89 14.15 22.76
CA GLY A 135 9.28 14.38 23.20
C GLY A 135 9.67 15.82 23.54
N VAL A 136 8.89 16.83 23.15
CA VAL A 136 9.29 18.25 23.31
C VAL A 136 8.76 18.87 24.61
N VAL A 137 7.66 18.37 25.18
CA VAL A 137 6.98 19.03 26.31
C VAL A 137 7.37 18.48 27.70
N LYS A 138 8.07 17.33 27.80
CA LYS A 138 8.34 16.68 29.11
C LYS A 138 9.68 17.03 29.78
N THR A 139 10.50 17.91 29.22
CA THR A 139 11.85 18.23 29.77
C THR A 139 11.98 19.54 30.54
N VAL A 140 10.89 20.24 30.87
CA VAL A 140 10.96 21.33 31.85
C VAL A 140 10.67 20.78 33.25
N LYS A 141 11.67 20.15 33.86
CA LYS A 141 11.70 19.95 35.32
C LYS A 141 12.14 21.28 35.94
N PRO A 142 11.30 21.97 36.74
CA PRO A 142 11.74 23.20 37.39
C PRO A 142 12.84 22.85 38.39
N ARG A 143 14.05 23.36 38.13
CA ARG A 143 15.19 23.29 39.05
C ARG A 143 14.85 24.17 40.25
N ARG A 144 14.29 23.59 41.32
CA ARG A 144 14.19 24.27 42.62
C ARG A 144 15.61 24.59 43.08
N SER A 145 15.94 25.87 43.14
CA SER A 145 17.17 26.35 43.76
C SER A 145 17.12 26.02 45.25
N SER A 146 18.08 25.22 45.70
CA SER A 146 18.50 25.21 47.10
C SER A 146 18.97 26.62 47.44
N ARG A 147 18.12 27.42 48.10
CA ARG A 147 18.61 28.58 48.84
C ARG A 147 19.29 28.07 50.08
N GLU A 148 20.52 28.55 50.24
CA GLU A 148 21.31 28.51 51.46
C GLU A 148 20.48 29.04 52.63
N GLU A 149 20.46 28.29 53.72
CA GLU A 149 20.29 28.87 55.06
C GLU A 149 21.48 28.40 55.89
N VAL A 150 22.56 29.17 55.76
CA VAL A 150 23.64 29.26 56.74
C VAL A 150 23.32 30.47 57.61
N ARG A 151 22.70 30.23 58.76
CA ARG A 151 22.89 30.88 60.07
C ARG A 151 21.63 30.83 60.92
#